data_AF-A0A3D5KR86-F1
#
_entry.id   AF-A0A3D5KR86-F1
#
_cell.length_a   1.000
_cell.length_b   1.000
_cell.length_c   1.000
_cell.angle_alpha   90.00
_cell.angle_beta   90.00
_cell.angle_gamma   90.00
#
_symmetry.space_group_name_H-M   'P 1'
#
loop_
_entity.id
_entity.type
_entity.pdbx_description
1 polymer ?
#
loop_
_entity_poly.entity_id
_entity_poly.type
_entity_poly.pdbx_seq_one_letter_code
_entity_poly.pdbx_strand_id
1 'polypeptide(L)'
;MKIDTSKSTILIISMGFLMLYWVFSWQWAVSVSLIVGVVGILSTYLSKKIESVWMKIAQLLGYIIPNILLSLVFFLVLYPISLLSKLFRKDPLMLSKEYGTYFIDINKEMDKKSFEKIW
;
A
#
# COMPACT_ATOMS: atom_id res chain seq x y z
N MET A 1 -24.82 -8.61 22.62
CA MET A 1 -24.68 -9.84 21.81
C MET A 1 -23.25 -9.89 21.30
N LYS A 2 -22.38 -10.72 21.88
CA LYS A 2 -21.00 -10.90 21.37
C LYS A 2 -21.11 -11.71 20.09
N ILE A 3 -20.99 -11.07 18.95
CA ILE A 3 -20.97 -11.74 17.65
C ILE A 3 -19.74 -12.66 17.69
N ASP A 4 -19.92 -13.97 17.41
CA ASP A 4 -18.83 -14.95 17.42
C ASP A 4 -17.91 -14.73 16.20
N THR A 5 -17.11 -13.66 16.22
CA THR A 5 -16.17 -13.28 15.14
C THR A 5 -15.29 -14.44 14.71
N SER A 6 -14.88 -15.29 15.67
CA SER A 6 -14.06 -16.46 15.43
C SER A 6 -14.68 -17.47 14.46
N LYS A 7 -16.00 -17.68 14.53
CA LYS A 7 -16.69 -18.63 13.63
C LYS A 7 -16.78 -18.08 12.21
N SER A 8 -17.09 -16.78 12.09
CA SER A 8 -17.11 -16.09 10.80
C SER A 8 -15.75 -16.09 10.13
N THR A 9 -14.66 -15.82 10.88
CA THR A 9 -13.29 -15.83 10.35
C THR A 9 -12.90 -17.20 9.80
N ILE A 10 -13.27 -18.29 10.46
CA ILE A 10 -12.95 -19.65 10.01
C ILE A 10 -13.76 -20.04 8.79
N LEU A 11 -15.02 -19.62 8.75
CA LEU A 11 -15.86 -19.82 7.57
C LEU A 11 -15.29 -19.06 6.36
N ILE A 12 -14.82 -17.83 6.55
CA ILE A 12 -14.13 -17.05 5.51
C ILE A 12 -12.85 -17.75 5.06
N ILE A 13 -12.03 -18.26 6.00
CA ILE A 13 -10.81 -19.02 5.66
C ILE A 13 -11.15 -20.27 4.85
N SER A 14 -12.14 -21.07 5.29
CA SER A 14 -12.59 -22.26 4.56
C SER A 14 -13.12 -21.92 3.18
N MET A 15 -13.92 -20.85 3.06
CA MET A 15 -14.45 -20.37 1.79
C MET A 15 -13.33 -19.93 0.84
N GLY A 16 -12.32 -19.22 1.36
CA GLY A 16 -11.14 -18.82 0.60
C GLY A 16 -10.38 -20.00 0.02
N PHE A 17 -10.12 -21.04 0.83
CA PHE A 17 -9.46 -22.26 0.36
C PHE A 17 -10.27 -23.03 -0.70
N LEU A 18 -11.60 -23.04 -0.60
CA LEU A 18 -12.46 -23.60 -1.65
C LEU A 18 -12.40 -22.77 -2.95
N MET A 19 -12.37 -21.44 -2.84
CA MET A 19 -12.20 -20.56 -3.99
C MET A 19 -10.84 -20.79 -4.68
N LEU A 20 -9.78 -20.99 -3.89
CA LEU A 20 -8.44 -21.35 -4.38
C LEU A 20 -8.45 -22.69 -5.13
N TYR A 21 -9.19 -23.69 -4.65
CA TYR A 21 -9.39 -24.93 -5.40
C TYR A 21 -10.04 -24.67 -6.76
N TRP A 22 -11.05 -23.80 -6.82
CA TRP A 22 -11.74 -23.51 -8.08
C TRP A 22 -10.82 -22.82 -9.11
N VAL A 23 -9.93 -21.93 -8.68
CA VAL A 23 -9.00 -21.23 -9.57
C VAL A 23 -7.78 -22.07 -9.94
N PHE A 24 -7.16 -22.75 -8.98
CA PHE A 24 -5.87 -23.42 -9.16
C PHE A 24 -5.97 -24.96 -9.27
N SER A 25 -7.17 -25.55 -9.11
CA SER A 25 -7.42 -27.01 -9.12
C SER A 25 -6.57 -27.81 -8.12
N TRP A 26 -6.11 -27.16 -7.05
CA TRP A 26 -5.26 -27.77 -6.04
C TRP A 26 -6.05 -28.68 -5.09
N GLN A 27 -5.96 -29.99 -5.29
CA GLN A 27 -6.68 -31.00 -4.51
C GLN A 27 -6.44 -30.91 -2.99
N TRP A 28 -5.26 -30.47 -2.57
CA TRP A 28 -4.93 -30.29 -1.16
C TRP A 28 -5.73 -29.17 -0.49
N ALA A 29 -6.16 -28.14 -1.24
CA ALA A 29 -6.91 -27.01 -0.71
C ALA A 29 -8.30 -27.44 -0.20
N VAL A 30 -8.93 -28.42 -0.84
CA VAL A 30 -10.22 -28.99 -0.42
C VAL A 30 -10.08 -29.74 0.91
N SER A 31 -9.00 -30.52 1.07
CA SER A 31 -8.74 -31.24 2.32
C SER A 31 -8.52 -30.26 3.47
N VAL A 32 -7.75 -29.20 3.23
CA VAL A 32 -7.50 -28.16 4.23
C VAL A 32 -8.78 -27.39 4.58
N SER A 33 -9.60 -27.00 3.60
CA SER A 33 -10.87 -26.30 3.88
C SER A 33 -11.81 -27.16 4.72
N LEU A 34 -11.89 -28.45 4.42
CA LEU A 34 -12.78 -29.38 5.12
C LEU A 34 -12.33 -29.57 6.58
N ILE A 35 -11.03 -29.77 6.81
CA ILE A 35 -10.47 -29.86 8.18
C ILE A 35 -10.72 -28.57 8.96
N VAL A 36 -10.40 -27.41 8.37
CA VAL A 36 -10.53 -26.11 9.04
C VAL A 36 -12.00 -25.79 9.34
N GLY A 37 -12.91 -26.08 8.41
CA GLY A 37 -14.35 -25.90 8.60
C GLY A 37 -14.91 -26.79 9.72
N VAL A 38 -14.55 -28.08 9.73
CA VAL A 38 -14.98 -29.03 10.77
C VAL A 38 -14.45 -28.64 12.15
N VAL A 39 -13.17 -28.27 12.24
CA VAL A 39 -12.56 -27.77 13.49
C VAL A 39 -13.27 -26.50 13.98
N GLY A 40 -13.66 -25.61 13.07
CA GLY A 40 -14.41 -24.39 13.37
C GLY A 40 -15.76 -24.63 14.03
N ILE A 41 -16.44 -25.70 13.62
CA ILE A 41 -17.76 -26.10 14.15
C ILE A 41 -17.62 -26.82 15.49
N LEU A 42 -16.61 -27.69 15.63
CA LEU A 42 -16.47 -28.58 16.80
C LEU A 42 -15.90 -27.88 18.03
N SER A 43 -15.04 -26.86 17.89
CA SER A 43 -14.34 -26.28 19.04
C SER A 43 -14.14 -24.76 18.94
N THR A 44 -14.90 -24.02 19.74
CA THR A 44 -14.75 -22.56 19.88
C THR A 44 -13.36 -22.14 20.40
N TYR A 45 -12.68 -23.01 21.17
CA TYR A 45 -11.34 -22.71 21.68
C TYR A 45 -10.27 -22.78 20.58
N LEU A 46 -10.29 -23.84 19.75
CA LEU A 46 -9.39 -23.93 18.60
C LEU A 46 -9.66 -22.82 17.60
N SER A 47 -10.93 -22.49 17.40
CA SER A 47 -11.36 -21.40 16.52
C SER A 47 -10.71 -20.06 16.88
N LYS A 48 -10.71 -19.70 18.17
CA LYS A 48 -10.06 -18.48 18.65
C LYS A 48 -8.54 -18.49 18.46
N LYS A 49 -7.90 -19.66 18.60
CA LYS A 49 -6.45 -19.79 18.42
C LYS A 49 -6.06 -19.61 16.94
N ILE A 50 -6.81 -20.21 16.03
CA ILE A 50 -6.63 -20.05 14.59
C ILE A 50 -6.85 -18.59 14.19
N GLU A 51 -7.93 -17.98 14.65
CA GLU A 51 -8.20 -16.55 14.42
C GLU A 51 -7.05 -15.67 14.94
N SER A 52 -6.54 -15.92 16.16
CA SER A 52 -5.43 -15.14 16.71
C SER A 52 -4.16 -15.24 15.86
N VAL A 53 -3.82 -16.44 15.38
CA VAL A 53 -2.68 -16.65 14.47
C VAL A 53 -2.92 -15.95 13.14
N TRP A 54 -4.12 -16.08 12.57
CA TRP A 54 -4.52 -15.42 11.33
C TRP A 54 -4.40 -13.90 11.44
N MET A 55 -4.87 -13.32 12.54
CA MET A 55 -4.79 -11.88 12.78
C MET A 55 -3.34 -11.39 12.94
N LYS A 56 -2.45 -12.20 13.54
CA LYS A 56 -1.02 -11.87 13.59
C LYS A 56 -0.39 -11.82 12.20
N ILE A 57 -0.76 -12.76 11.32
CA ILE A 57 -0.31 -12.77 9.92
C ILE A 57 -0.84 -11.52 9.19
N ALA A 58 -2.13 -11.21 9.36
CA ALA A 58 -2.74 -10.02 8.77
C ALA A 58 -2.05 -8.72 9.24
N GLN A 59 -1.71 -8.62 10.52
CA GLN A 59 -0.98 -7.49 11.06
C GLN A 59 0.43 -7.36 10.45
N LEU A 60 1.14 -8.48 10.30
CA LEU A 60 2.46 -8.49 9.66
C LEU A 60 2.37 -8.04 8.19
N LEU A 61 1.40 -8.56 7.44
CA LEU A 61 1.10 -8.08 6.08
C LEU A 61 0.76 -6.59 6.07
N GLY A 62 0.01 -6.11 7.07
CA GLY A 62 -0.33 -4.70 7.22
C GLY A 62 0.88 -3.77 7.39
N TYR A 63 2.02 -4.26 7.89
CA TYR A 63 3.26 -3.48 7.95
C TYR A 63 4.07 -3.54 6.65
N ILE A 64 4.00 -4.66 5.94
CA ILE A 64 4.80 -4.90 4.73
C ILE A 64 4.13 -4.25 3.51
N ILE A 65 2.81 -4.41 3.36
CA ILE A 65 2.05 -3.96 2.19
C ILE A 65 2.19 -2.45 1.94
N PRO A 66 2.07 -1.54 2.93
CA PRO A 66 2.21 -0.10 2.68
C PRO A 66 3.57 0.26 2.09
N ASN A 67 4.66 -0.36 2.57
CA ASN A 67 6.01 -0.13 2.05
C ASN A 67 6.16 -0.62 0.62
N ILE A 68 5.61 -1.81 0.32
CA ILE A 68 5.60 -2.35 -1.04
C ILE A 68 4.80 -1.43 -1.96
N LEU A 69 3.58 -1.06 -1.56
CA LEU A 69 2.69 -0.20 -2.33
C LEU A 69 3.33 1.15 -2.61
N LEU A 70 3.91 1.79 -1.58
CA LEU A 70 4.59 3.08 -1.72
C LEU A 70 5.79 2.97 -2.66
N SER A 71 6.60 1.91 -2.52
CA SER A 71 7.73 1.66 -3.42
C SER A 71 7.26 1.48 -4.86
N LEU A 72 6.20 0.70 -5.06
CA LEU A 72 5.66 0.40 -6.38
C LEU A 72 5.08 1.66 -7.04
N VAL A 73 4.35 2.49 -6.29
CA VAL A 73 3.88 3.81 -6.75
C VAL A 73 5.05 4.72 -7.06
N PHE A 74 6.09 4.74 -6.22
CA PHE A 74 7.27 5.56 -6.46
C PHE A 74 7.96 5.16 -7.78
N PHE A 75 8.23 3.88 -7.99
CA PHE A 75 8.96 3.43 -9.18
C PHE A 75 8.12 3.45 -10.47
N LEU A 76 6.82 3.17 -10.40
CA LEU A 76 5.96 3.16 -11.59
C LEU A 76 5.39 4.53 -11.97
N VAL A 77 5.25 5.44 -11.00
CA VAL A 77 4.60 6.74 -11.23
C VAL A 77 5.58 7.89 -10.99
N LEU A 78 6.07 8.06 -9.76
CA LEU A 78 6.86 9.25 -9.41
C LEU A 78 8.23 9.30 -10.09
N TYR A 79 8.90 8.15 -10.19
CA TYR A 79 10.21 8.01 -10.81
C TYR A 79 10.19 8.35 -12.32
N PRO A 80 9.31 7.77 -13.16
CA PRO A 80 9.25 8.16 -14.56
C PRO A 80 8.84 9.62 -14.75
N ILE A 81 7.94 10.14 -13.90
CA ILE A 81 7.60 11.57 -13.91
C ILE A 81 8.85 12.43 -13.61
N SER A 82 9.68 12.04 -12.66
CA SER A 82 10.93 12.73 -12.35
C SER A 82 11.90 12.71 -13.53
N LEU A 83 12.05 11.56 -14.19
CA LEU A 83 12.90 11.44 -15.39
C LEU A 83 12.40 12.32 -16.54
N LEU A 84 11.10 12.28 -16.83
CA LEU A 84 10.47 13.14 -17.83
C LEU A 84 10.67 14.62 -17.49
N SER A 85 10.44 15.00 -16.22
CA SER A 85 10.66 16.37 -15.75
C SER A 85 12.11 16.82 -15.97
N LYS A 86 13.10 15.98 -15.67
CA LYS A 86 14.52 16.27 -15.92
C LYS A 86 14.85 16.38 -17.41
N LEU A 87 14.17 15.63 -18.27
CA LEU A 87 14.37 15.68 -19.72
C LEU A 87 13.78 16.97 -20.33
N PHE A 88 12.61 17.41 -19.85
CA PHE A 88 11.88 18.53 -20.44
C PHE A 88 12.10 19.89 -19.74
N ARG A 89 12.48 19.92 -18.46
CA ARG A 89 12.70 21.17 -17.71
C ARG A 89 14.19 21.40 -17.47
N LYS A 90 14.68 22.57 -17.90
CA LYS A 90 16.05 23.02 -17.65
C LYS A 90 16.16 23.46 -16.17
N ASP A 91 16.86 22.64 -15.39
CA ASP A 91 17.33 22.87 -14.01
C ASP A 91 16.59 23.97 -13.21
N PRO A 92 15.33 23.73 -12.82
CA PRO A 92 14.53 24.74 -12.11
C PRO A 92 15.05 25.06 -10.70
N LEU A 93 15.98 24.26 -10.17
CA LEU A 93 16.55 24.43 -8.84
C LEU A 93 17.99 24.97 -8.88
N MET A 94 18.50 25.33 -10.07
CA MET A 94 19.87 25.83 -10.27
C MET A 94 20.92 24.92 -9.59
N LEU A 95 20.73 23.59 -9.67
CA LEU A 95 21.58 22.59 -9.01
C LEU A 95 22.83 22.23 -9.84
N SER A 96 22.90 22.63 -11.10
CA SER A 96 24.06 22.45 -11.97
C SER A 96 25.17 23.46 -11.65
N LYS A 97 26.42 23.06 -11.92
CA LYS A 97 27.62 23.91 -11.74
C LYS A 97 27.76 25.01 -12.81
N GLU A 98 26.78 25.15 -13.69
CA GLU A 98 26.79 26.17 -14.75
C GLU A 98 26.55 27.59 -14.19
N TYR A 99 25.98 27.69 -12.99
CA TYR A 99 25.67 28.97 -12.34
C TYR A 99 26.80 29.41 -11.39
N GLY A 100 27.28 30.64 -11.54
CA GLY A 100 28.29 31.22 -10.66
C GLY A 100 27.75 31.63 -9.28
N THR A 101 26.44 31.85 -9.16
CA THR A 101 25.74 32.15 -7.91
C THR A 101 24.34 31.53 -7.92
N TYR A 102 23.75 31.34 -6.74
CA TYR A 102 22.33 30.96 -6.59
C TYR A 102 21.38 32.16 -6.63
N PHE A 103 21.90 33.38 -6.81
CA PHE A 103 21.09 34.58 -6.90
C PHE A 103 20.59 34.77 -8.32
N ILE A 104 19.29 35.03 -8.45
CA ILE A 104 18.67 35.38 -9.72
C ILE A 104 18.54 36.90 -9.74
N ASP A 105 19.23 37.56 -10.67
CA ASP A 105 19.04 39.00 -10.87
C ASP A 105 17.69 39.25 -11.53
N ILE A 106 16.74 39.73 -10.73
CA ILE A 106 15.41 40.08 -11.20
C ILE A 106 15.42 41.59 -11.52
N ASN A 107 15.69 41.95 -12.78
CA ASN A 107 15.48 43.31 -13.26
C ASN A 107 13.97 43.54 -13.47
N LYS A 108 13.25 43.78 -12.37
CA LYS A 108 11.83 44.12 -12.38
C LYS A 108 11.66 45.63 -12.34
N GLU A 109 10.96 46.18 -13.32
CA GLU A 109 10.53 47.59 -13.28
C GLU A 109 9.47 47.76 -12.17
N MET A 110 9.75 48.66 -11.23
CA MET A 110 8.91 48.90 -10.06
C MET A 110 7.70 49.75 -10.45
N ASP A 111 6.66 49.11 -10.98
CA ASP A 111 5.38 49.77 -11.25
C ASP A 111 4.56 49.98 -9.97
N LYS A 112 3.70 51.00 -9.95
CA LYS A 112 2.85 51.38 -8.80
C LYS A 112 2.00 50.21 -8.29
N LYS A 113 1.53 49.33 -9.20
CA LYS A 113 0.78 48.12 -8.85
C LYS A 113 1.58 47.10 -8.05
N SER A 114 2.91 47.11 -8.14
CA SER A 114 3.77 46.23 -7.34
C SER A 114 3.76 46.57 -5.85
N PHE A 115 3.37 47.80 -5.49
CA PHE A 115 3.22 48.22 -4.09
C PHE A 115 1.82 47.93 -3.53
N GLU A 116 0.84 47.56 -4.37
CA GLU A 116 -0.51 47.22 -3.93
C GLU A 116 -0.59 45.78 -3.37
N LYS A 117 0.34 44.91 -3.74
CA LYS A 117 0.49 43.55 -3.19
C LYS A 117 1.95 43.30 -2.81
N ILE A 118 2.22 43.47 -1.52
CA ILE A 118 3.56 43.40 -0.92
C ILE A 118 4.00 41.94 -0.67
N TRP A 119 3.08 40.98 -0.80
CA TRP A 119 3.31 39.55 -0.63
C TRP A 119 3.11 38.78 -1.94
#